data_AF-A0A940A3A0-F1
#
_entry.id   AF-A0A940A3A0-F1
#
_cell.length_a   1.000
_cell.length_b   1.000
_cell.length_c   1.000
_cell.angle_alpha   90.00
_cell.angle_beta   90.00
_cell.angle_gamma   90.00
#
_symmetry.space_group_name_H-M   'P 1'
#
loop_
_entity.id
_entity.type
_entity.pdbx_description
1 polymer ?
#
loop_
_entity_poly.entity_id
_entity_poly.type
_entity_poly.pdbx_seq_one_letter_code
_entity_poly.pdbx_strand_id
1 'polypeptide(L)'
;MKRISKLVSVLLTAVMTCGALFTFNPVTNDKDLVVNTVRADDKFDNSNVTEDNVLAFAKKYAPESYYILKETGDFMVWYKYDKTVTEGIDTATHEQFHDMSFTKGGYDFSAGHFCDKYYAGNDKYYSIPMYSDYFPTSEWAETLPDSLRTFRFDTYVSKSSTASANTSGASGLINEFAAYQWGAQTSLGIYNYAKTKDRSDSSWKDFSVSIGNNVVAYNEFKFYILGYLAYAKEKHPDVYKVYMNNQSFIDAFCTFETAFKKIVDLYPIAEEKGLLSGNDYNFYTKDIKDLQEETNKKKYQDVYNELYKKAKDVVTVPMLKVDFASGKTGPSSTPTPSPSPAPASSDVKIDFGDTYTLVCKDKMKITLPDGSSGSSASYSSEDDSIASVSSDGVISTKKAGTVKIKILYQGKWNEITVVVLYQDVKDIGKFWYEPVNALTAKNVVKGYDKQTKFKPANDCTRAQMLTFMWRLQGSPAPNSSSCKFPDVKKTDYFYKPVIWAVENGITTGYSDGTFKPQNVCTRAQTVTFLWRMAGKPATDGIKNKFSDVKTGDYFYHATLWASNTKILAGYDDGTFRPQGKCLRRQMVTFLYKFDKYVNKKV
;
A
#
# COMPACT_ATOMS: atom_id res chain seq x y z
N MET A 1 10.45 41.59 -38.63
CA MET A 1 11.16 42.41 -37.63
C MET A 1 10.42 43.66 -37.08
N LYS A 2 9.12 43.89 -37.37
CA LYS A 2 8.31 44.97 -36.73
C LYS A 2 7.08 44.46 -35.96
N ARG A 3 7.15 43.27 -35.36
CA ARG A 3 6.16 42.75 -34.39
C ARG A 3 6.78 42.18 -33.10
N ILE A 4 8.04 42.52 -32.82
CA ILE A 4 8.74 42.15 -31.58
C ILE A 4 8.84 43.33 -30.58
N SER A 5 8.48 44.56 -30.97
CA SER A 5 8.68 45.75 -30.11
C SER A 5 7.46 46.20 -29.28
N LYS A 6 6.41 45.38 -29.14
CA LYS A 6 5.24 45.72 -28.29
C LYS A 6 4.99 44.80 -27.10
N LEU A 7 5.77 43.71 -26.98
CA LEU A 7 5.74 42.82 -25.82
C LEU A 7 6.84 43.14 -24.79
N VAL A 8 7.81 43.98 -25.15
CA VAL A 8 8.95 44.33 -24.27
C VAL A 8 8.66 45.56 -23.38
N SER A 9 7.44 46.12 -23.42
CA SER A 9 7.10 47.37 -22.69
C SER A 9 6.01 47.23 -21.63
N VAL A 10 5.47 46.02 -21.38
CA VAL A 10 4.45 45.78 -20.34
C VAL A 10 4.98 44.93 -19.18
N LEU A 11 6.19 44.38 -19.30
CA LEU A 11 6.84 43.58 -18.25
C LEU A 11 7.83 44.35 -17.37
N LEU A 12 8.01 45.65 -17.62
CA LEU A 12 8.62 46.54 -16.63
C LEU A 12 7.52 47.49 -16.13
N THR A 13 7.35 47.54 -14.81
CA THR A 13 6.49 48.48 -14.03
C THR A 13 5.09 47.97 -13.67
N ALA A 14 4.98 47.05 -12.72
CA ALA A 14 3.89 47.04 -11.73
C ALA A 14 4.17 46.05 -10.58
N VAL A 15 5.27 46.31 -9.86
CA VAL A 15 5.23 46.15 -8.40
C VAL A 15 4.44 47.36 -7.90
N MET A 16 3.26 47.16 -7.28
CA MET A 16 2.75 47.92 -6.13
C MET A 16 1.24 47.70 -5.88
N THR A 17 0.93 47.46 -4.59
CA THR A 17 -0.29 47.79 -3.82
C THR A 17 -1.57 46.94 -3.87
N CYS A 18 -2.05 46.67 -2.64
CA CYS A 18 -3.30 46.02 -2.18
C CYS A 18 -4.61 46.49 -2.81
N GLY A 19 -5.68 45.69 -2.64
CA GLY A 19 -7.07 46.19 -2.66
C GLY A 19 -8.14 45.11 -2.91
N ALA A 20 -9.24 45.15 -2.17
CA ALA A 20 -10.25 44.10 -2.03
C ALA A 20 -11.41 44.13 -3.08
N LEU A 21 -12.21 43.06 -3.03
CA LEU A 21 -13.66 42.90 -3.35
C LEU A 21 -14.13 43.03 -4.81
N PHE A 22 -14.73 41.95 -5.34
CA PHE A 22 -16.09 41.94 -5.92
C PHE A 22 -16.63 40.50 -6.02
N THR A 23 -17.83 40.27 -5.48
CA THR A 23 -18.65 39.06 -5.65
C THR A 23 -19.48 39.15 -6.93
N PHE A 24 -19.54 38.07 -7.71
CA PHE A 24 -20.71 37.73 -8.52
C PHE A 24 -20.85 36.21 -8.61
N ASN A 25 -22.05 35.73 -8.27
CA ASN A 25 -22.58 34.42 -8.61
C ASN A 25 -23.80 34.72 -9.50
N PRO A 26 -23.94 34.13 -10.71
CA PRO A 26 -24.83 32.97 -10.77
C PRO A 26 -24.44 31.89 -11.80
N VAL A 27 -24.62 30.64 -11.37
CA VAL A 27 -25.34 29.53 -12.02
C VAL A 27 -25.18 29.35 -13.53
N THR A 28 -24.51 28.27 -13.94
CA THR A 28 -25.15 27.06 -14.49
C THR A 28 -24.06 26.05 -14.85
N ASN A 29 -24.27 24.83 -14.34
CA ASN A 29 -23.84 23.51 -14.79
C ASN A 29 -22.43 23.31 -15.33
N ASP A 30 -21.94 22.11 -14.99
CA ASP A 30 -20.64 21.60 -15.35
C ASP A 30 -19.60 22.37 -14.51
N LYS A 31 -19.03 21.71 -13.46
CA LYS A 31 -17.72 22.03 -12.83
C LYS A 31 -17.28 21.04 -11.69
N ASP A 32 -16.44 19.96 -11.85
CA ASP A 32 -15.36 19.51 -10.87
C ASP A 32 -14.14 18.51 -11.21
N LEU A 33 -12.97 18.96 -11.77
CA LEU A 33 -11.73 18.19 -12.06
C LEU A 33 -10.53 18.87 -11.39
N VAL A 34 -9.96 18.22 -10.39
CA VAL A 34 -8.85 18.71 -9.56
C VAL A 34 -7.60 17.87 -9.82
N VAL A 35 -6.56 18.47 -10.42
CA VAL A 35 -5.23 17.86 -10.56
C VAL A 35 -4.36 18.35 -9.41
N ASN A 36 -4.18 17.52 -8.38
CA ASN A 36 -3.34 17.84 -7.23
C ASN A 36 -1.87 17.51 -7.54
N THR A 37 -1.01 18.53 -7.59
CA THR A 37 0.45 18.36 -7.50
C THR A 37 0.98 19.05 -6.25
N VAL A 38 1.78 18.32 -5.47
CA VAL A 38 2.24 18.70 -4.13
C VAL A 38 3.25 19.85 -4.16
N ARG A 39 2.96 20.97 -3.48
CA ARG A 39 3.92 21.76 -2.70
C ARG A 39 3.27 22.08 -1.35
N ALA A 40 4.10 22.16 -0.30
CA ALA A 40 3.66 22.10 1.09
C ALA A 40 4.19 23.29 1.87
N ASP A 41 3.68 24.48 1.60
CA ASP A 41 3.82 25.62 2.52
C ASP A 41 2.61 26.56 2.41
N ASP A 42 1.87 26.58 3.52
CA ASP A 42 0.80 27.49 3.92
C ASP A 42 -0.62 27.40 3.30
N LYS A 43 -1.57 27.27 4.25
CA LYS A 43 -3.05 27.30 4.20
C LYS A 43 -3.67 27.93 2.94
N PHE A 44 -4.42 27.16 2.13
CA PHE A 44 -5.45 27.70 1.25
C PHE A 44 -6.64 26.74 1.03
N ASP A 45 -7.81 27.36 0.83
CA ASP A 45 -9.14 26.78 0.66
C ASP A 45 -9.35 26.24 -0.77
N ASN A 46 -9.69 24.95 -0.91
CA ASN A 46 -9.88 24.23 -2.17
C ASN A 46 -11.30 24.36 -2.77
N SER A 47 -12.06 25.39 -2.41
CA SER A 47 -13.50 25.45 -2.73
C SER A 47 -13.86 25.70 -4.21
N ASN A 48 -12.90 25.93 -5.13
CA ASN A 48 -13.18 26.44 -6.48
C ASN A 48 -12.48 25.74 -7.66
N VAL A 49 -11.68 24.69 -7.46
CA VAL A 49 -11.09 23.97 -8.62
C VAL A 49 -12.13 23.04 -9.19
N THR A 50 -12.65 23.44 -10.37
CA THR A 50 -13.78 22.77 -10.96
C THR A 50 -13.62 22.37 -12.47
N GLU A 51 -14.21 21.26 -12.93
CA GLU A 51 -14.00 20.45 -14.18
C GLU A 51 -14.23 21.29 -15.40
N ASP A 52 -15.30 22.08 -15.39
CA ASP A 52 -15.67 22.82 -16.57
C ASP A 52 -15.04 24.20 -16.62
N ASN A 53 -14.32 24.60 -15.57
CA ASN A 53 -13.28 25.61 -15.71
C ASN A 53 -12.03 25.05 -16.41
N VAL A 54 -11.69 23.78 -16.18
CA VAL A 54 -10.57 23.08 -16.85
C VAL A 54 -10.93 22.71 -18.30
N LEU A 55 -12.17 22.30 -18.58
CA LEU A 55 -12.67 21.95 -19.92
C LEU A 55 -13.03 23.16 -20.80
N ALA A 56 -13.51 24.28 -20.25
CA ALA A 56 -13.68 25.53 -21.02
C ALA A 56 -12.35 26.14 -21.47
N PHE A 57 -11.28 25.91 -20.71
CA PHE A 57 -9.92 26.33 -21.01
C PHE A 57 -9.27 25.45 -22.10
N ALA A 58 -9.40 24.12 -22.00
CA ALA A 58 -8.93 23.17 -23.02
C ALA A 58 -9.64 23.33 -24.39
N LYS A 59 -10.96 23.55 -24.39
CA LYS A 59 -11.77 23.77 -25.61
C LYS A 59 -11.44 25.06 -26.38
N LYS A 60 -10.83 26.07 -25.75
CA LYS A 60 -10.56 27.39 -26.38
C LYS A 60 -9.18 27.50 -27.05
N TYR A 61 -8.18 26.75 -26.57
CA TYR A 61 -6.76 27.02 -26.91
C TYR A 61 -5.90 25.80 -27.24
N ALA A 62 -6.43 24.59 -27.05
CA ALA A 62 -5.72 23.37 -27.44
C ALA A 62 -6.72 22.37 -28.05
N PRO A 63 -7.35 22.73 -29.19
CA PRO A 63 -8.37 21.90 -29.81
C PRO A 63 -7.82 20.55 -30.32
N GLU A 64 -6.50 20.37 -30.38
CA GLU A 64 -5.81 19.16 -30.86
C GLU A 64 -4.57 18.72 -30.01
N SER A 65 -4.33 19.20 -28.77
CA SER A 65 -3.25 18.74 -27.83
C SER A 65 -3.50 19.28 -26.39
N TYR A 66 -2.79 18.91 -25.30
CA TYR A 66 -3.02 19.45 -23.93
C TYR A 66 -1.75 19.94 -23.17
N TYR A 67 -1.94 20.67 -22.06
CA TYR A 67 -0.92 21.36 -21.22
C TYR A 67 -1.10 21.05 -19.71
N ILE A 68 -0.02 21.04 -18.91
CA ILE A 68 -0.04 20.94 -17.44
C ILE A 68 0.57 22.20 -16.81
N LEU A 69 -0.07 22.75 -15.77
CA LEU A 69 0.35 23.94 -15.01
C LEU A 69 0.34 23.62 -13.51
N LYS A 70 1.31 24.15 -12.75
CA LYS A 70 1.40 24.04 -11.28
C LYS A 70 1.46 25.42 -10.62
N GLU A 71 0.74 25.57 -9.51
CA GLU A 71 0.83 26.70 -8.59
C GLU A 71 1.94 26.44 -7.58
N THR A 72 3.15 26.91 -7.88
CA THR A 72 4.22 27.26 -6.91
C THR A 72 5.48 27.66 -7.68
N GLY A 73 5.89 28.92 -7.59
CA GLY A 73 7.06 29.47 -8.27
C GLY A 73 8.29 28.58 -8.11
N ASP A 74 8.65 27.83 -9.15
CA ASP A 74 9.43 28.31 -10.28
C ASP A 74 9.50 27.21 -11.35
N PHE A 75 9.01 27.50 -12.57
CA PHE A 75 9.15 26.76 -13.84
C PHE A 75 8.02 25.82 -14.31
N MET A 76 7.75 25.90 -15.63
CA MET A 76 6.79 25.14 -16.46
C MET A 76 7.54 24.46 -17.60
N VAL A 77 7.19 23.23 -18.01
CA VAL A 77 7.69 22.66 -19.28
C VAL A 77 6.56 22.01 -20.10
N TRP A 78 6.70 22.11 -21.42
CA TRP A 78 5.70 21.96 -22.47
C TRP A 78 5.78 20.57 -23.14
N TYR A 79 4.65 19.91 -23.39
CA TYR A 79 4.61 18.79 -24.34
C TYR A 79 3.37 18.84 -25.22
N LYS A 80 3.58 18.94 -26.54
CA LYS A 80 2.56 18.67 -27.55
C LYS A 80 2.52 17.15 -27.74
N TYR A 81 1.43 16.52 -27.34
CA TYR A 81 1.23 15.11 -27.62
C TYR A 81 -0.07 14.89 -28.37
N ASP A 82 0.00 14.11 -29.45
CA ASP A 82 -1.13 13.60 -30.22
C ASP A 82 -1.83 12.41 -29.50
N LYS A 83 -1.62 12.31 -28.18
CA LYS A 83 -1.95 11.17 -27.31
C LYS A 83 -3.05 11.56 -26.31
N THR A 84 -3.63 10.61 -25.58
CA THR A 84 -4.64 10.91 -24.53
C THR A 84 -3.98 11.46 -23.27
N VAL A 85 -4.73 12.17 -22.41
CA VAL A 85 -4.22 12.71 -21.11
C VAL A 85 -3.64 11.59 -20.24
N THR A 86 -4.21 10.38 -20.30
CA THR A 86 -3.75 9.23 -19.53
C THR A 86 -2.40 8.68 -20.02
N GLU A 87 -2.08 8.87 -21.31
CA GLU A 87 -0.80 8.45 -21.87
C GLU A 87 0.34 9.46 -21.61
N GLY A 88 0.03 10.78 -21.60
CA GLY A 88 1.07 11.82 -21.51
C GLY A 88 1.43 12.27 -20.10
N ILE A 89 0.53 12.10 -19.11
CA ILE A 89 0.76 12.66 -17.76
C ILE A 89 1.90 11.97 -16.99
N ASP A 90 2.07 10.68 -17.21
CA ASP A 90 3.16 9.87 -16.63
C ASP A 90 4.51 10.35 -17.15
N THR A 91 4.63 10.41 -18.48
CA THR A 91 5.83 10.87 -19.20
C THR A 91 6.17 12.30 -18.83
N ALA A 92 5.19 13.20 -18.79
CA ALA A 92 5.41 14.59 -18.40
C ALA A 92 5.91 14.71 -16.95
N THR A 93 5.38 13.89 -16.04
CA THR A 93 5.86 13.84 -14.65
C THR A 93 7.29 13.32 -14.59
N HIS A 94 7.58 12.22 -15.28
CA HIS A 94 8.91 11.62 -15.34
C HIS A 94 9.97 12.63 -15.77
N GLU A 95 9.78 13.30 -16.90
CA GLU A 95 10.72 14.31 -17.41
C GLU A 95 10.85 15.52 -16.46
N GLN A 96 9.74 15.96 -15.85
CA GLN A 96 9.77 17.07 -14.90
C GLN A 96 10.58 16.76 -13.63
N PHE A 97 10.65 15.48 -13.24
CA PHE A 97 11.45 15.04 -12.10
C PHE A 97 12.95 15.05 -12.38
N HIS A 98 13.34 14.76 -13.62
CA HIS A 98 14.71 15.00 -14.08
C HIS A 98 15.07 16.47 -13.92
N ASP A 99 14.23 17.37 -14.45
CA ASP A 99 14.46 18.81 -14.34
C ASP A 99 14.53 19.29 -12.89
N MET A 100 13.69 18.81 -11.97
CA MET A 100 13.81 19.16 -10.55
C MET A 100 15.12 18.68 -9.94
N SER A 101 15.59 17.50 -10.34
CA SER A 101 16.83 16.94 -9.83
C SER A 101 18.07 17.68 -10.34
N PHE A 102 18.03 18.12 -11.61
CA PHE A 102 19.08 18.91 -12.25
C PHE A 102 19.08 20.40 -11.87
N THR A 103 17.90 21.05 -11.79
CA THR A 103 17.79 22.48 -11.47
C THR A 103 18.05 22.81 -10.00
N LYS A 104 17.82 21.85 -9.09
CA LYS A 104 18.21 21.96 -7.67
C LYS A 104 19.59 21.36 -7.41
N GLY A 105 20.11 20.57 -8.34
CA GLY A 105 21.50 20.16 -8.41
C GLY A 105 22.45 21.35 -8.62
N GLY A 106 23.70 21.18 -8.23
CA GLY A 106 24.68 22.26 -8.29
C GLY A 106 25.98 21.93 -7.56
N TYR A 107 26.93 22.86 -7.60
CA TYR A 107 28.19 22.70 -6.88
C TYR A 107 27.95 22.87 -5.38
N ASP A 108 28.15 21.80 -4.61
CA ASP A 108 28.13 21.86 -3.15
C ASP A 108 29.50 22.32 -2.65
N PHE A 109 29.61 23.61 -2.31
CA PHE A 109 30.84 24.20 -1.80
C PHE A 109 31.32 23.58 -0.47
N SER A 110 30.43 22.92 0.29
CA SER A 110 30.79 22.24 1.53
C SER A 110 31.37 20.83 1.28
N ALA A 111 30.94 20.18 0.21
CA ALA A 111 31.43 18.87 -0.22
C ALA A 111 32.56 18.94 -1.28
N GLY A 112 32.76 20.09 -1.92
CA GLY A 112 33.80 20.29 -2.94
C GLY A 112 33.52 19.66 -4.31
N HIS A 113 32.28 19.21 -4.56
CA HIS A 113 31.88 18.49 -5.77
C HIS A 113 30.50 18.94 -6.27
N PHE A 114 30.19 18.66 -7.54
CA PHE A 114 28.83 18.78 -8.05
C PHE A 114 27.95 17.68 -7.46
N CYS A 115 26.70 17.99 -7.13
CA CYS A 115 25.74 17.05 -6.57
C CYS A 115 24.43 17.09 -7.36
N ASP A 116 23.86 15.91 -7.60
CA ASP A 116 22.46 15.77 -8.01
C ASP A 116 21.56 15.80 -6.77
N LYS A 117 20.41 16.48 -6.86
CA LYS A 117 19.46 16.58 -5.73
C LYS A 117 18.15 15.88 -6.02
N TYR A 118 17.95 14.71 -5.42
CA TYR A 118 16.74 13.93 -5.63
C TYR A 118 15.65 14.32 -4.62
N TYR A 119 14.51 14.80 -5.13
CA TYR A 119 13.38 15.19 -4.30
C TYR A 119 12.62 13.97 -3.74
N ALA A 120 12.48 13.90 -2.42
CA ALA A 120 11.84 12.80 -1.70
C ALA A 120 10.46 13.17 -1.09
N GLY A 121 9.93 14.36 -1.38
CA GLY A 121 8.71 14.88 -0.77
C GLY A 121 8.95 15.65 0.52
N ASN A 122 7.95 16.45 0.95
CA ASN A 122 7.98 17.25 2.19
C ASN A 122 9.27 18.10 2.34
N ASP A 123 9.66 18.80 1.27
CA ASP A 123 10.87 19.62 1.19
C ASP A 123 12.19 18.90 1.46
N LYS A 124 12.18 17.56 1.45
CA LYS A 124 13.38 16.75 1.61
C LYS A 124 14.04 16.45 0.28
N TYR A 125 15.36 16.60 0.25
CA TYR A 125 16.21 16.28 -0.88
C TYR A 125 17.40 15.42 -0.44
N TYR A 126 17.75 14.42 -1.26
CA TYR A 126 19.01 13.71 -1.13
C TYR A 126 20.02 14.32 -2.09
N SER A 127 21.12 14.86 -1.56
CA SER A 127 22.22 15.37 -2.37
C SER A 127 23.24 14.26 -2.56
N ILE A 128 23.41 13.75 -3.78
CA ILE A 128 24.41 12.72 -4.09
C ILE A 128 25.53 13.38 -4.90
N PRO A 129 26.77 13.41 -4.38
CA PRO A 129 27.92 13.86 -5.13
C PRO A 129 28.12 13.07 -6.42
N MET A 130 28.39 13.77 -7.51
CA MET A 130 28.82 13.22 -8.78
C MET A 130 30.34 13.02 -8.73
N TYR A 131 30.79 11.77 -8.77
CA TYR A 131 32.21 11.45 -8.88
C TYR A 131 32.59 11.19 -10.34
N SER A 132 33.83 11.54 -10.71
CA SER A 132 34.38 11.28 -12.06
C SER A 132 34.81 9.84 -12.29
N ASP A 133 34.89 9.03 -11.23
CA ASP A 133 35.56 7.73 -11.23
C ASP A 133 34.57 6.55 -11.36
N TYR A 134 33.33 6.81 -11.77
CA TYR A 134 32.36 5.77 -12.06
C TYR A 134 32.72 5.06 -13.37
N PHE A 135 32.44 3.75 -13.44
CA PHE A 135 32.48 3.02 -14.71
C PHE A 135 31.10 3.07 -15.39
N PRO A 136 31.04 3.07 -16.73
CA PRO A 136 29.77 3.13 -17.44
C PRO A 136 28.94 1.86 -17.18
N THR A 137 27.62 1.99 -17.11
CA THR A 137 26.73 0.82 -16.92
C THR A 137 26.91 -0.22 -18.03
N SER A 138 27.32 0.23 -19.21
CA SER A 138 27.57 -0.62 -20.37
C SER A 138 28.63 -1.69 -20.16
N GLU A 139 29.59 -1.48 -19.27
CA GLU A 139 30.60 -2.49 -18.90
C GLU A 139 29.95 -3.69 -18.18
N TRP A 140 29.07 -3.41 -17.21
CA TRP A 140 28.29 -4.47 -16.55
C TRP A 140 27.31 -5.11 -17.55
N ALA A 141 26.69 -4.30 -18.41
CA ALA A 141 25.70 -4.71 -19.40
C ALA A 141 26.20 -5.83 -20.33
N GLU A 142 27.47 -5.78 -20.75
CA GLU A 142 28.09 -6.78 -21.61
C GLU A 142 28.11 -8.18 -20.98
N THR A 143 28.09 -8.25 -19.65
CA THR A 143 28.09 -9.52 -18.91
C THR A 143 26.70 -10.15 -18.75
N LEU A 144 25.64 -9.41 -19.08
CA LEU A 144 24.26 -9.90 -18.93
C LEU A 144 23.85 -10.79 -20.10
N PRO A 145 23.21 -11.95 -19.84
CA PRO A 145 22.62 -12.76 -20.89
C PRO A 145 21.44 -12.03 -21.54
N ASP A 146 21.17 -12.32 -22.82
CA ASP A 146 20.10 -11.67 -23.60
C ASP A 146 18.72 -11.80 -22.95
N SER A 147 18.49 -12.88 -22.20
CA SER A 147 17.23 -13.08 -21.46
C SER A 147 16.95 -12.05 -20.37
N LEU A 148 17.96 -11.30 -19.91
CA LEU A 148 17.83 -10.25 -18.90
C LEU A 148 17.92 -8.83 -19.50
N ARG A 149 18.05 -8.73 -20.83
CA ARG A 149 18.11 -7.46 -21.58
C ARG A 149 16.70 -7.07 -22.02
N THR A 150 15.96 -6.51 -21.07
CA THR A 150 14.54 -6.14 -21.23
C THR A 150 14.38 -4.79 -21.96
N PHE A 151 13.14 -4.35 -22.18
CA PHE A 151 12.81 -3.17 -23.00
C PHE A 151 13.65 -1.92 -22.71
N ARG A 152 13.94 -1.61 -21.44
CA ARG A 152 14.70 -0.40 -21.05
C ARG A 152 16.22 -0.60 -21.04
N PHE A 153 16.71 -1.81 -21.29
CA PHE A 153 18.14 -2.12 -21.23
C PHE A 153 18.97 -1.28 -22.19
N ASP A 154 18.54 -1.18 -23.46
CA ASP A 154 19.29 -0.44 -24.48
C ASP A 154 19.29 1.08 -24.26
N THR A 155 18.26 1.59 -23.60
CA THR A 155 18.10 3.03 -23.32
C THR A 155 18.89 3.49 -22.11
N TYR A 156 19.06 2.65 -21.09
CA TYR A 156 19.66 3.09 -19.82
C TYR A 156 20.93 2.33 -19.42
N VAL A 157 21.21 1.19 -20.03
CA VAL A 157 22.28 0.28 -19.59
C VAL A 157 23.32 0.02 -20.68
N SER A 158 22.92 -0.22 -21.93
CA SER A 158 23.82 -0.70 -23.00
C SER A 158 24.69 0.39 -23.66
N LYS A 159 25.72 -0.01 -24.44
CA LYS A 159 26.71 0.88 -25.09
C LYS A 159 26.12 1.97 -25.98
N SER A 160 24.89 1.83 -26.47
CA SER A 160 24.24 2.79 -27.37
C SER A 160 23.50 3.92 -26.67
N SER A 161 23.36 3.91 -25.34
CA SER A 161 22.63 4.97 -24.64
C SER A 161 23.46 6.20 -24.32
N THR A 162 22.97 7.36 -24.74
CA THR A 162 23.49 8.69 -24.34
C THR A 162 22.84 9.21 -23.05
N ALA A 163 22.04 8.38 -22.37
CA ALA A 163 21.37 8.75 -21.13
C ALA A 163 22.39 8.96 -20.00
N SER A 164 22.15 9.96 -19.14
CA SER A 164 22.94 10.22 -17.94
C SER A 164 23.02 8.98 -17.02
N ALA A 165 22.00 8.12 -17.07
CA ALA A 165 21.96 6.81 -16.45
C ALA A 165 23.16 5.92 -16.77
N ASN A 166 23.68 5.98 -18.00
CA ASN A 166 24.82 5.17 -18.44
C ASN A 166 26.15 5.72 -17.91
N THR A 167 26.31 7.04 -18.01
CA THR A 167 27.58 7.72 -17.69
C THR A 167 27.77 7.98 -16.20
N SER A 168 26.67 8.02 -15.42
CA SER A 168 26.70 8.36 -13.98
C SER A 168 26.53 7.12 -13.07
N GLY A 169 26.65 5.92 -13.63
CA GLY A 169 26.57 4.65 -12.91
C GLY A 169 25.28 4.51 -12.09
N ALA A 170 25.39 3.99 -10.86
CA ALA A 170 24.22 3.77 -10.01
C ALA A 170 23.49 5.07 -9.60
N SER A 171 24.17 6.23 -9.59
CA SER A 171 23.52 7.52 -9.31
C SER A 171 22.56 7.90 -10.44
N GLY A 172 23.01 7.73 -11.70
CA GLY A 172 22.16 7.94 -12.87
C GLY A 172 20.98 6.97 -12.91
N LEU A 173 21.19 5.70 -12.54
CA LEU A 173 20.10 4.73 -12.43
C LEU A 173 19.09 5.07 -11.33
N ILE A 174 19.52 5.65 -10.20
CA ILE A 174 18.61 6.16 -9.16
C ILE A 174 17.80 7.36 -9.66
N ASN A 175 18.40 8.23 -10.47
CA ASN A 175 17.69 9.37 -11.08
C ASN A 175 16.46 8.90 -11.86
N GLU A 176 16.68 7.94 -12.77
CA GLU A 176 15.60 7.32 -13.54
C GLU A 176 14.58 6.60 -12.65
N PHE A 177 15.07 5.86 -11.65
CA PHE A 177 14.21 5.13 -10.73
C PHE A 177 13.29 6.05 -9.94
N ALA A 178 13.80 7.20 -9.48
CA ALA A 178 13.00 8.22 -8.81
C ALA A 178 12.00 8.87 -9.77
N ALA A 179 12.42 9.23 -10.98
CA ALA A 179 11.53 9.82 -11.98
C ALA A 179 10.37 8.87 -12.36
N TYR A 180 10.65 7.58 -12.57
CA TYR A 180 9.62 6.56 -12.79
C TYR A 180 8.74 6.34 -11.56
N GLN A 181 9.28 6.40 -10.33
CA GLN A 181 8.46 6.28 -9.12
C GLN A 181 7.40 7.39 -9.06
N TRP A 182 7.79 8.62 -9.37
CA TRP A 182 6.88 9.76 -9.37
C TRP A 182 5.91 9.75 -10.55
N GLY A 183 6.37 9.33 -11.74
CA GLY A 183 5.49 9.06 -12.89
C GLY A 183 4.41 8.03 -12.55
N ALA A 184 4.82 6.88 -12.02
CA ALA A 184 3.92 5.82 -11.57
C ALA A 184 2.93 6.29 -10.51
N GLN A 185 3.36 7.17 -9.60
CA GLN A 185 2.50 7.77 -8.61
C GLN A 185 1.43 8.68 -9.25
N THR A 186 1.81 9.52 -10.21
CA THR A 186 0.87 10.39 -10.94
C THR A 186 -0.10 9.57 -11.78
N SER A 187 0.38 8.54 -12.49
CA SER A 187 -0.46 7.59 -13.21
C SER A 187 -1.48 6.95 -12.29
N LEU A 188 -1.07 6.52 -11.10
CA LEU A 188 -2.02 5.98 -10.13
C LEU A 188 -3.00 7.05 -9.63
N GLY A 189 -2.57 8.30 -9.46
CA GLY A 189 -3.41 9.43 -9.05
C GLY A 189 -4.60 9.71 -9.98
N ILE A 190 -4.46 9.41 -11.28
CA ILE A 190 -5.54 9.57 -12.26
C ILE A 190 -6.44 8.34 -12.39
N TYR A 191 -6.26 7.30 -11.58
CA TYR A 191 -7.07 6.08 -11.60
C TYR A 191 -8.58 6.35 -11.51
N ASN A 192 -8.98 7.30 -10.65
CA ASN A 192 -10.39 7.68 -10.49
C ASN A 192 -10.98 8.33 -11.74
N TYR A 193 -10.16 8.97 -12.58
CA TYR A 193 -10.57 9.46 -13.89
C TYR A 193 -10.62 8.30 -14.90
N ALA A 194 -9.59 7.47 -14.95
CA ALA A 194 -9.51 6.34 -15.87
C ALA A 194 -10.71 5.38 -15.72
N LYS A 195 -11.12 5.05 -14.48
CA LYS A 195 -12.25 4.14 -14.20
C LYS A 195 -13.63 4.63 -14.67
N THR A 196 -13.75 5.91 -15.04
CA THR A 196 -14.99 6.47 -15.61
C THR A 196 -15.14 6.15 -17.09
N LYS A 197 -14.08 5.70 -17.75
CA LYS A 197 -14.04 5.40 -19.18
C LYS A 197 -14.46 3.95 -19.43
N ASP A 198 -15.08 3.69 -20.58
CA ASP A 198 -15.34 2.33 -21.03
C ASP A 198 -14.02 1.57 -21.24
N ARG A 199 -13.99 0.25 -21.01
CA ARG A 199 -12.74 -0.52 -21.17
C ARG A 199 -12.22 -0.57 -22.61
N SER A 200 -13.10 -0.35 -23.59
CA SER A 200 -12.73 -0.26 -24.99
C SER A 200 -12.14 1.11 -25.37
N ASP A 201 -12.29 2.12 -24.52
CA ASP A 201 -11.78 3.49 -24.68
C ASP A 201 -10.25 3.51 -24.71
N SER A 202 -9.67 4.34 -25.58
CA SER A 202 -8.22 4.50 -25.68
C SER A 202 -7.61 4.98 -24.36
N SER A 203 -8.29 5.87 -23.62
CA SER A 203 -7.78 6.40 -22.35
C SER A 203 -7.65 5.31 -21.27
N TRP A 204 -8.55 4.31 -21.26
CA TRP A 204 -8.46 3.16 -20.36
C TRP A 204 -7.31 2.22 -20.75
N LYS A 205 -7.15 1.97 -22.05
CA LYS A 205 -6.04 1.18 -22.59
C LYS A 205 -4.70 1.83 -22.26
N ASP A 206 -4.58 3.13 -22.52
CA ASP A 206 -3.36 3.91 -22.26
C ASP A 206 -3.01 3.93 -20.77
N PHE A 207 -4.03 4.12 -19.91
CA PHE A 207 -3.85 3.99 -18.46
C PHE A 207 -3.34 2.60 -18.06
N SER A 208 -3.96 1.53 -18.57
CA SER A 208 -3.59 0.16 -18.21
C SER A 208 -2.18 -0.21 -18.71
N VAL A 209 -1.80 0.26 -19.89
CA VAL A 209 -0.44 0.12 -20.45
C VAL A 209 0.58 0.88 -19.60
N SER A 210 0.27 2.11 -19.16
CA SER A 210 1.13 2.88 -18.25
C SER A 210 1.35 2.13 -16.93
N ILE A 211 0.31 1.54 -16.34
CA ILE A 211 0.44 0.72 -15.13
C ILE A 211 1.37 -0.48 -15.36
N GLY A 212 1.20 -1.22 -16.44
CA GLY A 212 2.09 -2.33 -16.81
C GLY A 212 3.55 -1.88 -16.98
N ASN A 213 3.76 -0.76 -17.68
CA ASN A 213 5.08 -0.18 -17.89
C ASN A 213 5.76 0.23 -16.59
N ASN A 214 4.99 0.69 -15.59
CA ASN A 214 5.48 1.07 -14.27
C ASN A 214 5.92 -0.15 -13.43
N VAL A 215 5.20 -1.27 -13.50
CA VAL A 215 5.64 -2.55 -12.90
C VAL A 215 6.98 -2.99 -13.48
N VAL A 216 7.12 -2.92 -14.81
CA VAL A 216 8.34 -3.33 -15.50
C VAL A 216 9.49 -2.40 -15.12
N ALA A 217 9.28 -1.08 -15.15
CA ALA A 217 10.28 -0.09 -14.76
C ALA A 217 10.80 -0.35 -13.34
N TYR A 218 9.92 -0.62 -12.37
CA TYR A 218 10.34 -0.92 -11.01
C TYR A 218 11.29 -2.12 -10.94
N ASN A 219 10.96 -3.22 -11.62
CA ASN A 219 11.79 -4.43 -11.60
C ASN A 219 13.10 -4.24 -12.38
N GLU A 220 13.06 -3.55 -13.52
CA GLU A 220 14.23 -3.24 -14.35
C GLU A 220 15.23 -2.37 -13.59
N PHE A 221 14.82 -1.21 -13.09
CA PHE A 221 15.77 -0.29 -12.43
C PHE A 221 16.26 -0.83 -11.10
N LYS A 222 15.44 -1.56 -10.34
CA LYS A 222 15.91 -2.26 -9.15
C LYS A 222 16.99 -3.29 -9.50
N PHE A 223 16.78 -4.06 -10.58
CA PHE A 223 17.79 -4.99 -11.08
C PHE A 223 19.04 -4.26 -11.58
N TYR A 224 18.91 -3.17 -12.32
CA TYR A 224 20.04 -2.40 -12.87
C TYR A 224 20.90 -1.81 -11.77
N ILE A 225 20.29 -1.17 -10.76
CA ILE A 225 21.01 -0.59 -9.62
C ILE A 225 21.74 -1.68 -8.84
N LEU A 226 21.03 -2.76 -8.47
CA LEU A 226 21.64 -3.84 -7.70
C LEU A 226 22.70 -4.60 -8.49
N GLY A 227 22.51 -4.75 -9.80
CA GLY A 227 23.45 -5.42 -10.67
C GLY A 227 24.72 -4.62 -10.93
N TYR A 228 24.59 -3.32 -11.17
CA TYR A 228 25.72 -2.41 -11.21
C TYR A 228 26.53 -2.47 -9.91
N LEU A 229 25.85 -2.38 -8.76
CA LEU A 229 26.52 -2.42 -7.45
C LEU A 229 27.14 -3.79 -7.15
N ALA A 230 26.48 -4.89 -7.52
CA ALA A 230 27.04 -6.23 -7.35
C ALA A 230 28.28 -6.44 -8.25
N TYR A 231 28.24 -5.92 -9.48
CA TYR A 231 29.39 -5.95 -10.38
C TYR A 231 30.53 -5.06 -9.85
N ALA A 232 30.22 -3.85 -9.40
CA ALA A 232 31.17 -2.95 -8.76
C ALA A 232 31.83 -3.63 -7.55
N LYS A 233 31.06 -4.33 -6.71
CA LYS A 233 31.60 -5.06 -5.56
C LYS A 233 32.67 -6.07 -5.93
N GLU A 234 32.55 -6.69 -7.10
CA GLU A 234 33.49 -7.72 -7.59
C GLU A 234 34.65 -7.13 -8.40
N LYS A 235 34.37 -6.19 -9.32
CA LYS A 235 35.33 -5.70 -10.33
C LYS A 235 35.86 -4.30 -10.05
N HIS A 236 35.10 -3.48 -9.35
CA HIS A 236 35.43 -2.07 -9.02
C HIS A 236 35.20 -1.78 -7.53
N PRO A 237 35.87 -2.50 -6.60
CA PRO A 237 35.54 -2.46 -5.17
C PRO A 237 35.69 -1.06 -4.54
N ASP A 238 36.53 -0.19 -5.10
CA ASP A 238 36.65 1.18 -4.64
C ASP A 238 35.45 2.04 -5.04
N VAL A 239 34.91 1.87 -6.25
CA VAL A 239 33.63 2.47 -6.68
C VAL A 239 32.48 1.94 -5.82
N TYR A 240 32.46 0.64 -5.50
CA TYR A 240 31.46 0.08 -4.60
C TYR A 240 31.51 0.72 -3.20
N LYS A 241 32.71 0.91 -2.63
CA LYS A 241 32.88 1.60 -1.35
C LYS A 241 32.38 3.04 -1.40
N VAL A 242 32.59 3.76 -2.51
CA VAL A 242 32.08 5.12 -2.69
C VAL A 242 30.56 5.15 -2.50
N TYR A 243 29.82 4.26 -3.15
CA TYR A 243 28.36 4.14 -2.95
C TYR A 243 27.98 3.70 -1.54
N MET A 244 28.64 2.67 -1.00
CA MET A 244 28.29 2.09 0.31
C MET A 244 28.74 2.91 1.52
N ASN A 245 29.50 3.98 1.31
CA ASN A 245 29.86 4.98 2.31
C ASN A 245 29.11 6.30 2.12
N ASN A 246 28.41 6.48 1.01
CA ASN A 246 27.60 7.66 0.74
C ASN A 246 26.20 7.48 1.34
N GLN A 247 25.97 8.08 2.51
CA GLN A 247 24.71 7.95 3.22
C GLN A 247 23.52 8.48 2.41
N SER A 248 23.69 9.60 1.69
CA SER A 248 22.62 10.19 0.86
C SER A 248 22.21 9.30 -0.29
N PHE A 249 23.16 8.58 -0.91
CA PHE A 249 22.86 7.57 -1.92
C PHE A 249 22.05 6.40 -1.34
N ILE A 250 22.50 5.88 -0.20
CA ILE A 250 21.84 4.74 0.47
C ILE A 250 20.40 5.11 0.86
N ASP A 251 20.22 6.26 1.50
CA ASP A 251 18.92 6.73 1.95
C ASP A 251 17.99 7.07 0.76
N ALA A 252 18.54 7.62 -0.33
CA ALA A 252 17.80 7.85 -1.57
C ALA A 252 17.29 6.53 -2.17
N PHE A 253 18.17 5.55 -2.37
CA PHE A 253 17.78 4.24 -2.89
C PHE A 253 16.67 3.61 -2.04
N CYS A 254 16.87 3.49 -0.73
CA CYS A 254 15.88 2.87 0.15
C CYS A 254 14.56 3.63 0.18
N THR A 255 14.60 4.97 0.08
CA THR A 255 13.39 5.81 0.04
C THR A 255 12.59 5.55 -1.24
N PHE A 256 13.22 5.68 -2.41
CA PHE A 256 12.52 5.50 -3.68
C PHE A 256 12.13 4.05 -3.92
N GLU A 257 12.94 3.07 -3.49
CA GLU A 257 12.58 1.66 -3.57
C GLU A 257 11.36 1.34 -2.71
N THR A 258 11.34 1.81 -1.44
CA THR A 258 10.19 1.64 -0.55
C THR A 258 8.93 2.31 -1.13
N ALA A 259 9.07 3.51 -1.70
CA ALA A 259 7.95 4.24 -2.29
C ALA A 259 7.42 3.56 -3.56
N PHE A 260 8.29 3.21 -4.50
CA PHE A 260 7.91 2.59 -5.76
C PHE A 260 7.34 1.19 -5.54
N LYS A 261 7.92 0.40 -4.62
CA LYS A 261 7.37 -0.90 -4.23
C LYS A 261 5.94 -0.77 -3.73
N LYS A 262 5.64 0.22 -2.87
CA LYS A 262 4.26 0.46 -2.41
C LYS A 262 3.30 0.76 -3.54
N ILE A 263 3.73 1.41 -4.63
CA ILE A 263 2.90 1.65 -5.82
C ILE A 263 2.65 0.33 -6.54
N VAL A 264 3.72 -0.44 -6.81
CA VAL A 264 3.64 -1.70 -7.55
C VAL A 264 2.83 -2.76 -6.82
N ASP A 265 2.92 -2.82 -5.49
CA ASP A 265 2.15 -3.75 -4.66
C ASP A 265 0.63 -3.49 -4.70
N LEU A 266 0.20 -2.32 -5.18
CA LEU A 266 -1.23 -2.01 -5.35
C LEU A 266 -1.82 -2.63 -6.62
N TYR A 267 -1.00 -2.99 -7.61
CA TYR A 267 -1.50 -3.46 -8.91
C TYR A 267 -2.10 -4.88 -8.89
N PRO A 268 -1.54 -5.87 -8.16
CA PRO A 268 -2.22 -7.15 -7.96
C PRO A 268 -3.58 -6.99 -7.26
N ILE A 269 -3.70 -6.03 -6.34
CA ILE A 269 -4.97 -5.70 -5.67
C ILE A 269 -5.97 -5.10 -6.66
N ALA A 270 -5.51 -4.29 -7.62
CA ALA A 270 -6.34 -3.76 -8.69
C ALA A 270 -6.80 -4.87 -9.66
N GLU A 271 -5.96 -5.85 -9.98
CA GLU A 271 -6.31 -7.02 -10.80
C GLU A 271 -7.34 -7.92 -10.09
N GLU A 272 -7.13 -8.26 -8.81
CA GLU A 272 -8.04 -9.09 -8.02
C GLU A 272 -9.45 -8.46 -7.87
N LYS A 273 -9.51 -7.13 -7.86
CA LYS A 273 -10.78 -6.38 -7.84
C LYS A 273 -11.41 -6.22 -9.23
N GLY A 274 -10.82 -6.83 -10.25
CA GLY A 274 -11.23 -6.75 -11.64
C GLY A 274 -11.02 -5.37 -12.26
N LEU A 275 -10.30 -4.46 -11.61
CA LEU A 275 -10.09 -3.07 -12.03
C LEU A 275 -8.97 -2.95 -13.06
N LEU A 276 -8.15 -3.99 -13.21
CA LEU A 276 -7.26 -4.24 -14.35
C LEU A 276 -7.54 -5.67 -14.79
N SER A 277 -7.48 -5.99 -16.09
CA SER A 277 -7.51 -7.39 -16.52
C SER A 277 -6.08 -7.89 -16.74
N GLY A 278 -5.82 -9.17 -16.46
CA GLY A 278 -4.50 -9.76 -16.71
C GLY A 278 -4.03 -9.62 -18.17
N ASN A 279 -4.93 -9.40 -19.12
CA ASN A 279 -4.59 -9.11 -20.52
C ASN A 279 -4.14 -7.67 -20.79
N ASP A 280 -4.39 -6.73 -19.88
CA ASP A 280 -4.14 -5.29 -20.11
C ASP A 280 -2.68 -4.87 -19.82
N TYR A 281 -1.90 -5.70 -19.11
CA TYR A 281 -0.47 -5.48 -18.85
C TYR A 281 0.43 -6.71 -19.14
N ASN A 282 -0.14 -7.76 -19.76
CA ASN A 282 0.52 -9.06 -20.00
C ASN A 282 1.74 -9.01 -20.94
N PHE A 283 2.09 -7.85 -21.47
CA PHE A 283 3.16 -7.67 -22.46
C PHE A 283 4.57 -8.01 -21.91
N TYR A 284 4.76 -8.07 -20.60
CA TYR A 284 6.08 -8.19 -19.97
C TYR A 284 6.17 -9.24 -18.85
N THR A 285 5.19 -10.13 -18.73
CA THR A 285 5.07 -11.07 -17.60
C THR A 285 6.24 -12.05 -17.50
N LYS A 286 6.86 -12.39 -18.64
CA LYS A 286 8.06 -13.23 -18.68
C LYS A 286 9.29 -12.46 -18.19
N ASP A 287 9.53 -11.28 -18.77
CA ASP A 287 10.66 -10.41 -18.43
C ASP A 287 10.67 -10.04 -16.94
N ILE A 288 9.49 -9.74 -16.36
CA ILE A 288 9.35 -9.47 -14.93
C ILE A 288 9.77 -10.67 -14.08
N LYS A 289 9.34 -11.89 -14.44
CA LYS A 289 9.68 -13.11 -13.70
C LYS A 289 11.18 -13.40 -13.75
N ASP A 290 11.77 -13.32 -14.94
CA ASP A 290 13.19 -13.57 -15.16
C ASP A 290 14.04 -12.56 -14.35
N LEU A 291 13.66 -11.28 -14.34
CA LEU A 291 14.30 -10.23 -13.53
C LEU A 291 14.13 -10.44 -12.02
N GLN A 292 12.94 -10.84 -11.56
CA GLN A 292 12.69 -11.11 -10.14
C GLN A 292 13.48 -12.32 -9.64
N GLU A 293 13.49 -13.41 -10.42
CA GLU A 293 14.28 -14.60 -10.13
C GLU A 293 15.77 -14.27 -10.07
N GLU A 294 16.29 -13.50 -11.03
CA GLU A 294 17.67 -13.04 -11.02
C GLU A 294 17.96 -12.16 -9.81
N THR A 295 17.14 -11.15 -9.54
CA THR A 295 17.33 -10.20 -8.43
C THR A 295 17.24 -10.88 -7.05
N ASN A 296 16.55 -12.01 -6.95
CA ASN A 296 16.48 -12.83 -5.73
C ASN A 296 17.74 -13.68 -5.49
N LYS A 297 18.67 -13.75 -6.45
CA LYS A 297 19.95 -14.45 -6.25
C LYS A 297 20.79 -13.74 -5.20
N LYS A 298 21.54 -14.55 -4.44
CA LYS A 298 22.34 -14.12 -3.29
C LYS A 298 23.20 -12.88 -3.56
N LYS A 299 23.86 -12.80 -4.71
CA LYS A 299 24.77 -11.69 -5.05
C LYS A 299 24.09 -10.31 -5.04
N TYR A 300 22.84 -10.22 -5.48
CA TYR A 300 22.08 -8.96 -5.43
C TYR A 300 21.41 -8.74 -4.08
N GLN A 301 20.91 -9.81 -3.46
CA GLN A 301 20.29 -9.74 -2.12
C GLN A 301 21.29 -9.32 -1.04
N ASP A 302 22.56 -9.71 -1.15
CA ASP A 302 23.62 -9.26 -0.24
C ASP A 302 23.80 -7.74 -0.33
N VAL A 303 23.83 -7.18 -1.53
CA VAL A 303 23.93 -5.72 -1.77
C VAL A 303 22.68 -5.01 -1.25
N TYR A 304 21.49 -5.51 -1.60
CA TYR A 304 20.21 -4.97 -1.17
C TYR A 304 20.10 -4.91 0.37
N ASN A 305 20.45 -6.00 1.05
CA ASN A 305 20.44 -6.07 2.51
C ASN A 305 21.48 -5.15 3.14
N GLU A 306 22.64 -4.97 2.49
CA GLU A 306 23.69 -4.07 2.96
C GLU A 306 23.24 -2.59 2.88
N LEU A 307 22.58 -2.21 1.78
CA LEU A 307 21.96 -0.87 1.63
C LEU A 307 20.95 -0.62 2.75
N TYR A 308 19.97 -1.51 2.90
CA TYR A 308 18.93 -1.39 3.93
C TYR A 308 19.44 -1.42 5.37
N LYS A 309 20.54 -2.15 5.62
CA LYS A 309 21.19 -2.17 6.94
C LYS A 309 21.90 -0.85 7.27
N LYS A 310 22.42 -0.16 6.26
CA LYS A 310 23.17 1.10 6.39
C LYS A 310 22.28 2.35 6.29
N ALA A 311 21.05 2.20 5.81
CA ALA A 311 20.09 3.30 5.71
C ALA A 311 19.78 3.87 7.10
N LYS A 312 19.71 5.21 7.19
CA LYS A 312 19.48 5.95 8.45
C LYS A 312 18.30 6.89 8.37
N ASP A 313 18.04 7.46 7.20
CA ASP A 313 17.06 8.53 7.03
C ASP A 313 16.11 8.23 5.87
N VAL A 314 15.52 7.04 5.88
CA VAL A 314 14.50 6.61 4.90
C VAL A 314 13.19 7.33 5.21
N VAL A 315 12.76 8.23 4.34
CA VAL A 315 11.50 8.97 4.54
C VAL A 315 10.34 8.31 3.84
N THR A 316 9.15 8.63 4.34
CA THR A 316 7.92 8.30 3.66
C THR A 316 7.66 9.34 2.57
N VAL A 317 7.80 8.93 1.31
CA VAL A 317 7.33 9.72 0.18
C VAL A 317 5.81 9.87 0.29
N PRO A 318 5.24 11.09 0.22
CA PRO A 318 3.80 11.31 0.24
C PRO A 318 3.16 10.60 -0.96
N MET A 319 2.20 9.70 -0.69
CA MET A 319 1.51 8.94 -1.73
C MET A 319 0.16 9.60 -2.06
N LEU A 320 -0.21 9.64 -3.34
CA LEU A 320 -1.56 10.02 -3.73
C LEU A 320 -2.56 8.98 -3.21
N LYS A 321 -3.63 9.45 -2.54
CA LYS A 321 -4.72 8.56 -2.08
C LYS A 321 -5.51 8.08 -3.30
N VAL A 322 -5.50 6.78 -3.54
CA VAL A 322 -6.16 6.18 -4.71
C VAL A 322 -7.22 5.21 -4.21
N ASP A 323 -8.47 5.49 -4.58
CA ASP A 323 -9.63 4.68 -4.18
C ASP A 323 -9.91 3.59 -5.21
N PHE A 324 -9.34 2.40 -5.00
CA PHE A 324 -9.64 1.20 -5.79
C PHE A 324 -11.05 0.63 -5.55
N ALA A 325 -11.99 1.38 -4.97
CA ALA A 325 -13.40 1.01 -4.96
C ALA A 325 -14.15 1.70 -6.11
N SER A 326 -14.58 0.92 -7.10
CA SER A 326 -15.93 1.05 -7.67
C SER A 326 -16.17 0.00 -8.75
N GLY A 327 -16.88 -1.06 -8.36
CA GLY A 327 -17.44 -2.09 -9.22
C GLY A 327 -18.34 -3.00 -8.39
N LYS A 328 -19.44 -2.44 -7.87
CA LYS A 328 -20.41 -3.03 -6.91
C LYS A 328 -19.86 -3.34 -5.51
N THR A 329 -20.15 -2.39 -4.62
CA THR A 329 -20.43 -2.49 -3.18
C THR A 329 -19.87 -3.70 -2.41
N GLY A 330 -18.76 -3.46 -1.69
CA GLY A 330 -18.28 -4.24 -0.54
C GLY A 330 -17.23 -3.42 0.22
N PRO A 331 -17.29 -3.32 1.56
CA PRO A 331 -16.46 -2.38 2.31
C PRO A 331 -15.00 -2.85 2.40
N SER A 332 -14.08 -2.03 1.89
CA SER A 332 -12.62 -2.25 1.93
C SER A 332 -12.00 -1.48 3.09
N SER A 333 -11.15 -2.17 3.83
CA SER A 333 -10.39 -1.74 5.01
C SER A 333 -9.16 -0.90 4.66
N THR A 334 -9.02 0.24 5.34
CA THR A 334 -7.78 1.01 5.52
C THR A 334 -6.83 0.35 6.54
N PRO A 335 -5.52 0.65 6.51
CA PRO A 335 -4.63 0.36 7.64
C PRO A 335 -5.04 1.26 8.81
N THR A 336 -5.41 0.65 9.92
CA THR A 336 -5.85 1.34 11.13
C THR A 336 -4.69 2.19 11.68
N PRO A 337 -4.84 3.51 11.84
CA PRO A 337 -3.94 4.27 12.71
C PRO A 337 -4.04 3.63 14.10
N SER A 338 -2.93 3.57 14.85
CA SER A 338 -2.95 3.02 16.21
C SER A 338 -4.04 3.75 17.01
N PRO A 339 -5.11 3.06 17.45
CA PRO A 339 -6.27 3.74 18.01
C PRO A 339 -5.92 4.32 19.38
N SER A 340 -6.23 5.60 19.56
CA SER A 340 -6.22 6.25 20.87
C SER A 340 -7.30 5.60 21.75
N PRO A 341 -7.04 5.36 23.05
CA PRO A 341 -8.00 4.69 23.94
C PRO A 341 -9.29 5.50 24.08
N ALA A 342 -10.45 4.81 24.07
CA ALA A 342 -11.76 5.43 24.14
C ALA A 342 -12.01 6.12 25.50
N PRO A 343 -12.43 7.39 25.54
CA PRO A 343 -13.05 7.96 26.72
C PRO A 343 -14.53 7.56 26.81
N ALA A 344 -14.99 7.32 28.03
CA ALA A 344 -16.40 7.10 28.32
C ALA A 344 -17.23 8.36 27.97
N SER A 345 -18.40 8.15 27.34
CA SER A 345 -19.50 9.11 27.11
C SER A 345 -19.11 10.60 27.05
N SER A 346 -18.17 10.95 26.19
CA SER A 346 -17.77 12.33 25.94
C SER A 346 -18.03 12.68 24.49
N ASP A 347 -18.24 13.97 24.25
CA ASP A 347 -18.30 14.53 22.91
C ASP A 347 -16.93 14.28 22.23
N VAL A 348 -16.92 13.46 21.17
CA VAL A 348 -15.70 13.11 20.43
C VAL A 348 -15.66 13.94 19.17
N LYS A 349 -14.62 14.77 19.05
CA LYS A 349 -14.29 15.43 17.79
C LYS A 349 -13.86 14.38 16.77
N ILE A 350 -14.59 14.29 15.66
CA ILE A 350 -14.28 13.36 14.58
C ILE A 350 -13.48 14.05 13.49
N ASP A 351 -12.62 13.27 12.85
CA ASP A 351 -12.05 13.48 11.53
C ASP A 351 -12.72 12.52 10.54
N PHE A 352 -13.08 13.03 9.35
CA PHE A 352 -13.72 12.23 8.31
C PHE A 352 -12.70 11.24 7.69
N GLY A 353 -13.16 10.03 7.39
CA GLY A 353 -12.34 8.92 6.89
C GLY A 353 -11.66 8.10 7.98
N ASP A 354 -11.67 8.57 9.23
CA ASP A 354 -11.02 7.87 10.34
C ASP A 354 -11.84 6.71 10.91
N THR A 355 -11.14 5.88 11.68
CA THR A 355 -11.72 4.72 12.37
C THR A 355 -11.79 4.93 13.87
N TYR A 356 -12.98 4.76 14.43
CA TYR A 356 -13.25 4.89 15.87
C TYR A 356 -13.57 3.52 16.45
N THR A 357 -12.92 3.19 17.56
CA THR A 357 -13.19 1.94 18.28
C THR A 357 -14.09 2.20 19.47
N LEU A 358 -15.23 1.50 19.53
CA LEU A 358 -16.19 1.54 20.63
C LEU A 358 -16.41 0.15 21.19
N VAL A 359 -16.94 0.01 22.40
CA VAL A 359 -17.37 -1.28 22.93
C VAL A 359 -18.89 -1.40 22.81
N CYS A 360 -19.40 -2.61 22.56
CA CYS A 360 -20.83 -2.90 22.53
C CYS A 360 -21.56 -2.32 23.75
N LYS A 361 -22.69 -1.64 23.49
CA LYS A 361 -23.52 -0.86 24.43
C LYS A 361 -22.97 0.51 24.82
N ASP A 362 -21.79 0.89 24.34
CA ASP A 362 -21.31 2.25 24.49
C ASP A 362 -22.05 3.19 23.53
N LYS A 363 -22.03 4.46 23.90
CA LYS A 363 -22.47 5.58 23.08
C LYS A 363 -21.33 6.56 22.88
N MET A 364 -21.30 7.18 21.71
CA MET A 364 -20.36 8.25 21.34
C MET A 364 -21.18 9.38 20.73
N LYS A 365 -20.99 10.60 21.23
CA LYS A 365 -21.61 11.79 20.63
C LYS A 365 -20.59 12.48 19.73
N ILE A 366 -20.98 12.77 18.50
CA ILE A 366 -20.12 13.38 17.48
C ILE A 366 -20.02 14.89 17.72
N THR A 367 -18.79 15.38 17.73
CA THR A 367 -18.44 16.78 17.45
C THR A 367 -17.78 16.84 16.08
N LEU A 368 -18.24 17.75 15.22
CA LEU A 368 -17.78 17.84 13.83
C LEU A 368 -16.37 18.47 13.76
N PRO A 369 -15.65 18.35 12.61
CA PRO A 369 -14.26 18.81 12.50
C PRO A 369 -14.04 20.30 12.81
N ASP A 370 -15.04 21.15 12.61
CA ASP A 370 -15.01 22.58 12.94
C ASP A 370 -15.28 22.87 14.43
N GLY A 371 -15.57 21.83 15.23
CA GLY A 371 -15.97 21.94 16.63
C GLY A 371 -17.47 22.14 16.84
N SER A 372 -18.28 22.17 15.78
CA SER A 372 -19.73 22.29 15.90
C SER A 372 -20.40 21.01 16.40
N SER A 373 -21.61 21.17 16.93
CA SER A 373 -22.39 20.06 17.47
C SER A 373 -22.82 19.08 16.37
N GLY A 374 -22.89 17.80 16.70
CA GLY A 374 -23.41 16.77 15.81
C GLY A 374 -24.79 17.09 15.21
N SER A 375 -25.66 17.85 15.90
CA SER A 375 -26.97 18.26 15.39
C SER A 375 -26.92 19.14 14.12
N SER A 376 -25.75 19.64 13.73
CA SER A 376 -25.54 20.43 12.51
C SER A 376 -25.34 19.59 11.24
N ALA A 377 -25.45 18.26 11.33
CA ALA A 377 -25.33 17.34 10.21
C ALA A 377 -26.47 16.31 10.18
N SER A 378 -26.64 15.63 9.05
CA SER A 378 -27.56 14.48 8.91
C SER A 378 -26.77 13.18 8.85
N TYR A 379 -27.31 12.12 9.43
CA TYR A 379 -26.59 10.86 9.61
C TYR A 379 -27.35 9.65 9.06
N SER A 380 -26.60 8.63 8.63
CA SER A 380 -27.13 7.29 8.44
C SER A 380 -26.06 6.23 8.75
N SER A 381 -26.49 5.07 9.25
CA SER A 381 -25.61 3.92 9.43
C SER A 381 -25.77 2.95 8.27
N GLU A 382 -24.68 2.38 7.78
CA GLU A 382 -24.75 1.31 6.77
C GLU A 382 -25.30 -0.01 7.35
N ASP A 383 -25.19 -0.22 8.66
CA ASP A 383 -25.76 -1.37 9.36
C ASP A 383 -26.18 -0.97 10.79
N ASP A 384 -27.43 -0.54 10.92
CA ASP A 384 -28.07 -0.20 12.20
C ASP A 384 -28.09 -1.35 13.21
N SER A 385 -27.86 -2.59 12.77
CA SER A 385 -27.77 -3.73 13.68
C SER A 385 -26.40 -3.84 14.35
N ILE A 386 -25.37 -3.16 13.84
CA ILE A 386 -24.04 -3.00 14.47
C ILE A 386 -24.02 -1.75 15.35
N ALA A 387 -24.27 -0.58 14.76
CA ALA A 387 -24.42 0.68 15.47
C ALA A 387 -25.42 1.57 14.74
N SER A 388 -26.28 2.26 15.47
CA SER A 388 -27.20 3.27 14.92
C SER A 388 -26.74 4.66 15.31
N VAL A 389 -27.15 5.67 14.56
CA VAL A 389 -26.83 7.08 14.80
C VAL A 389 -28.11 7.90 14.81
N SER A 390 -28.30 8.72 15.85
CA SER A 390 -29.45 9.63 15.96
C SER A 390 -29.21 10.95 15.22
N SER A 391 -30.27 11.74 15.06
CA SER A 391 -30.22 13.04 14.36
C SER A 391 -29.34 14.09 15.05
N ASP A 392 -29.07 13.96 16.35
CA ASP A 392 -28.16 14.80 17.14
C ASP A 392 -26.71 14.27 17.14
N GLY A 393 -26.40 13.26 16.30
CA GLY A 393 -25.05 12.72 16.13
C GLY A 393 -24.61 11.77 17.24
N VAL A 394 -25.52 11.10 17.95
CA VAL A 394 -25.17 10.09 18.95
C VAL A 394 -25.15 8.70 18.32
N ILE A 395 -23.95 8.12 18.21
CA ILE A 395 -23.75 6.72 17.84
C ILE A 395 -24.06 5.84 19.05
N SER A 396 -24.93 4.86 18.88
CA SER A 396 -25.28 3.83 19.87
C SER A 396 -24.96 2.44 19.34
N THR A 397 -24.01 1.75 20.00
CA THR A 397 -23.52 0.44 19.55
C THR A 397 -24.38 -0.72 20.08
N LYS A 398 -24.59 -1.76 19.27
CA LYS A 398 -25.50 -2.89 19.58
C LYS A 398 -24.79 -4.24 19.61
N LYS A 399 -23.98 -4.54 18.59
CA LYS A 399 -23.21 -5.80 18.49
C LYS A 399 -21.84 -5.53 17.85
N ALA A 400 -20.89 -6.44 18.07
CA ALA A 400 -19.54 -6.27 17.55
C ALA A 400 -19.49 -6.43 16.03
N GLY A 401 -18.58 -5.69 15.40
CA GLY A 401 -18.41 -5.63 13.95
C GLY A 401 -17.90 -4.28 13.50
N THR A 402 -17.82 -4.09 12.19
CA THR A 402 -17.41 -2.83 11.57
C THR A 402 -18.57 -2.25 10.78
N VAL A 403 -18.84 -0.97 10.96
CA VAL A 403 -19.90 -0.25 10.22
C VAL A 403 -19.43 1.14 9.84
N LYS A 404 -19.83 1.63 8.67
CA LYS A 404 -19.63 3.03 8.30
C LYS A 404 -20.82 3.87 8.71
N ILE A 405 -20.54 5.04 9.27
CA ILE A 405 -21.53 6.08 9.54
C ILE A 405 -21.36 7.15 8.48
N LYS A 406 -22.40 7.37 7.66
CA LYS A 406 -22.45 8.41 6.64
C LYS A 406 -22.98 9.69 7.25
N ILE A 407 -22.31 10.80 6.93
CA ILE A 407 -22.52 12.12 7.53
C ILE A 407 -22.68 13.12 6.40
N LEU A 408 -23.88 13.67 6.21
CA LEU A 408 -24.12 14.81 5.33
C LEU A 408 -23.93 16.08 6.15
N TYR A 409 -22.82 16.78 5.90
CA TYR A 409 -22.44 17.99 6.61
C TYR A 409 -22.04 19.06 5.60
N GLN A 410 -22.58 20.27 5.76
CA GLN A 410 -22.39 21.39 4.82
C GLN A 410 -22.63 21.01 3.35
N GLY A 411 -23.66 20.19 3.10
CA GLY A 411 -24.02 19.73 1.74
C GLY A 411 -23.09 18.66 1.15
N LYS A 412 -22.07 18.18 1.89
CA LYS A 412 -21.14 17.13 1.44
C LYS A 412 -21.32 15.84 2.22
N TRP A 413 -21.30 14.71 1.52
CA TRP A 413 -21.28 13.38 2.12
C TRP A 413 -19.88 13.02 2.58
N ASN A 414 -19.77 12.66 3.84
CA ASN A 414 -18.56 12.16 4.49
C ASN A 414 -18.88 10.83 5.17
N GLU A 415 -17.84 10.13 5.61
CA GLU A 415 -18.00 8.91 6.40
C GLU A 415 -16.94 8.79 7.48
N ILE A 416 -17.28 8.06 8.54
CA ILE A 416 -16.33 7.51 9.50
C ILE A 416 -16.55 6.00 9.61
N THR A 417 -15.51 5.26 9.97
CA THR A 417 -15.63 3.83 10.28
C THR A 417 -15.74 3.64 11.79
N VAL A 418 -16.71 2.85 12.24
CA VAL A 418 -16.87 2.47 13.64
C VAL A 418 -16.60 0.97 13.77
N VAL A 419 -15.56 0.62 14.53
CA VAL A 419 -15.27 -0.75 14.95
C VAL A 419 -15.85 -0.94 16.34
N VAL A 420 -16.89 -1.76 16.45
CA VAL A 420 -17.51 -2.13 17.71
C VAL A 420 -16.87 -3.42 18.24
N LEU A 421 -16.20 -3.33 19.38
CA LEU A 421 -15.65 -4.45 20.13
C LEU A 421 -16.69 -5.05 21.09
N TYR A 422 -16.35 -6.19 21.67
CA TYR A 422 -17.22 -6.95 22.55
C TYR A 422 -17.22 -6.42 23.99
N GLN A 423 -18.32 -6.61 24.72
CA GLN A 423 -18.49 -6.12 26.11
C GLN A 423 -17.41 -6.65 27.08
N ASP A 424 -16.85 -7.82 26.80
CA ASP A 424 -15.81 -8.49 27.59
C ASP A 424 -14.40 -8.30 27.00
N VAL A 425 -14.21 -7.28 26.15
CA VAL A 425 -12.94 -6.85 25.55
C VAL A 425 -12.72 -5.38 25.91
N LYS A 426 -12.58 -5.10 27.21
CA LYS A 426 -12.39 -3.74 27.77
C LYS A 426 -10.97 -3.50 28.30
N ASP A 427 -10.18 -4.56 28.44
CA ASP A 427 -8.87 -4.51 29.06
C ASP A 427 -7.78 -4.06 28.06
N ILE A 428 -7.69 -2.76 27.84
CA ILE A 428 -6.61 -2.16 27.05
C ILE A 428 -5.26 -2.55 27.66
N GLY A 429 -4.33 -3.03 26.82
CA GLY A 429 -2.99 -3.49 27.25
C GLY A 429 -2.85 -5.00 27.45
N LYS A 430 -3.93 -5.79 27.41
CA LYS A 430 -3.79 -7.26 27.32
C LYS A 430 -3.23 -7.64 25.95
N PHE A 431 -2.35 -8.65 25.91
CA PHE A 431 -1.68 -9.10 24.67
C PHE A 431 -2.63 -9.47 23.52
N TRP A 432 -3.89 -9.78 23.85
CA TRP A 432 -4.93 -10.21 22.91
C TRP A 432 -5.93 -9.10 22.54
N TYR A 433 -5.89 -7.94 23.20
CA TYR A 433 -6.79 -6.81 22.89
C TYR A 433 -6.63 -6.37 21.43
N GLU A 434 -5.39 -6.03 21.07
CA GLU A 434 -5.06 -5.57 19.72
C GLU A 434 -5.34 -6.63 18.63
N PRO A 435 -4.97 -7.91 18.82
CA PRO A 435 -5.42 -8.99 17.93
C PRO A 435 -6.94 -9.07 17.73
N VAL A 436 -7.74 -8.94 18.80
CA VAL A 436 -9.21 -8.97 18.70
C VAL A 436 -9.72 -7.74 17.98
N ASN A 437 -9.14 -6.56 18.22
CA ASN A 437 -9.52 -5.32 17.55
C ASN A 437 -9.29 -5.43 16.04
N ALA A 438 -8.04 -5.69 15.63
CA ALA A 438 -7.66 -5.76 14.22
C ALA A 438 -8.44 -6.84 13.44
N LEU A 439 -8.69 -8.00 14.05
CA LEU A 439 -9.45 -9.06 13.39
C LEU A 439 -10.97 -8.85 13.46
N THR A 440 -11.49 -8.03 14.37
CA THR A 440 -12.88 -7.55 14.32
C THR A 440 -13.05 -6.53 13.20
N ALA A 441 -12.09 -5.59 13.06
CA ALA A 441 -12.09 -4.59 12.00
C ALA A 441 -12.17 -5.23 10.60
N LYS A 442 -11.46 -6.35 10.41
CA LYS A 442 -11.47 -7.18 9.18
C LYS A 442 -12.66 -8.14 9.06
N ASN A 443 -13.63 -8.11 9.99
CA ASN A 443 -14.76 -9.05 10.06
C ASN A 443 -14.36 -10.55 10.13
N VAL A 444 -13.14 -10.86 10.59
CA VAL A 444 -12.59 -12.21 10.67
C VAL A 444 -13.16 -12.96 11.88
N VAL A 445 -13.11 -12.35 13.05
CA VAL A 445 -13.63 -12.94 14.28
C VAL A 445 -15.08 -12.51 14.52
N LYS A 446 -15.90 -13.47 14.98
CA LYS A 446 -17.27 -13.22 15.45
C LYS A 446 -17.44 -13.76 16.87
N GLY A 447 -18.25 -13.08 17.67
CA GLY A 447 -18.50 -13.42 19.08
C GLY A 447 -19.74 -14.26 19.31
N TYR A 448 -20.00 -14.51 20.59
CA TYR A 448 -21.16 -15.19 21.14
C TYR A 448 -22.23 -14.19 21.56
N ASP A 449 -23.36 -14.71 22.05
CA ASP A 449 -24.42 -13.94 22.71
C ASP A 449 -24.88 -12.79 21.80
N LYS A 450 -25.33 -13.14 20.59
CA LYS A 450 -25.70 -12.20 19.51
C LYS A 450 -24.55 -11.24 19.12
N GLN A 451 -23.31 -11.74 19.12
CA GLN A 451 -22.07 -11.00 18.85
C GLN A 451 -21.73 -9.90 19.87
N THR A 452 -22.21 -10.00 21.10
CA THR A 452 -21.90 -9.02 22.15
C THR A 452 -20.73 -9.41 23.05
N LYS A 453 -20.33 -10.69 23.06
CA LYS A 453 -19.20 -11.20 23.88
C LYS A 453 -18.20 -11.99 23.05
N PHE A 454 -16.90 -11.72 23.21
CA PHE A 454 -15.83 -12.47 22.56
C PHE A 454 -15.51 -13.78 23.27
N LYS A 455 -15.65 -13.80 24.60
CA LYS A 455 -15.29 -14.88 25.53
C LYS A 455 -13.81 -15.27 25.40
N PRO A 456 -12.85 -14.38 25.75
CA PRO A 456 -11.42 -14.62 25.56
C PRO A 456 -10.88 -15.84 26.33
N ALA A 457 -11.57 -16.29 27.38
CA ALA A 457 -11.22 -17.47 28.17
C ALA A 457 -11.91 -18.76 27.73
N ASN A 458 -12.77 -18.73 26.73
CA ASN A 458 -13.37 -19.95 26.21
C ASN A 458 -12.38 -20.73 25.35
N ASP A 459 -12.53 -22.04 25.38
CA ASP A 459 -11.93 -22.96 24.43
C ASP A 459 -12.37 -22.60 22.99
N CYS A 460 -11.43 -22.66 22.05
CA CYS A 460 -11.71 -22.45 20.63
C CYS A 460 -11.83 -23.80 19.91
N THR A 461 -12.94 -24.04 19.21
CA THR A 461 -13.15 -25.31 18.51
C THR A 461 -12.42 -25.36 17.16
N ARG A 462 -12.26 -26.56 16.61
CA ARG A 462 -11.67 -26.76 15.27
C ARG A 462 -12.46 -26.04 14.17
N ALA A 463 -13.80 -26.10 14.23
CA ALA A 463 -14.64 -25.37 13.29
C ALA A 463 -14.42 -23.85 13.36
N GLN A 464 -14.28 -23.30 14.57
CA GLN A 464 -14.02 -21.87 14.76
C GLN A 464 -12.67 -21.47 14.17
N MET A 465 -11.62 -22.26 14.39
CA MET A 465 -10.30 -21.97 13.84
C MET A 465 -10.33 -21.88 12.30
N LEU A 466 -10.84 -22.91 11.62
CA LEU A 466 -10.90 -22.89 10.16
C LEU A 466 -11.80 -21.79 9.62
N THR A 467 -12.89 -21.46 10.32
CA THR A 467 -13.77 -20.36 9.93
C THR A 467 -13.05 -19.01 10.01
N PHE A 468 -12.21 -18.78 11.03
CA PHE A 468 -11.42 -17.56 11.12
C PHE A 468 -10.34 -17.50 10.05
N MET A 469 -9.63 -18.61 9.80
CA MET A 469 -8.65 -18.69 8.72
C MET A 469 -9.28 -18.43 7.35
N TRP A 470 -10.42 -19.05 7.05
CA TRP A 470 -11.15 -18.85 5.80
C TRP A 470 -11.59 -17.40 5.61
N ARG A 471 -12.11 -16.75 6.65
CA ARG A 471 -12.47 -15.32 6.61
C ARG A 471 -11.27 -14.42 6.43
N LEU A 472 -10.14 -14.75 7.08
CA LEU A 472 -8.89 -14.01 6.91
C LEU A 472 -8.42 -14.04 5.45
N GLN A 473 -8.69 -15.12 4.73
CA GLN A 473 -8.39 -15.27 3.30
C GLN A 473 -9.48 -14.67 2.38
N GLY A 474 -10.40 -13.86 2.90
CA GLY A 474 -11.45 -13.23 2.10
C GLY A 474 -12.68 -14.12 1.86
N SER A 475 -12.81 -15.24 2.58
CA SER A 475 -13.94 -16.18 2.44
C SER A 475 -14.11 -16.76 1.02
N PRO A 476 -13.05 -17.27 0.38
CA PRO A 476 -13.11 -17.77 -1.00
C PRO A 476 -14.13 -18.90 -1.13
N ALA A 477 -14.86 -18.92 -2.25
CA ALA A 477 -15.77 -20.01 -2.53
C ALA A 477 -14.96 -21.31 -2.72
N PRO A 478 -15.30 -22.42 -2.03
CA PRO A 478 -14.68 -23.71 -2.31
C PRO A 478 -15.08 -24.20 -3.71
N ASN A 479 -14.19 -24.96 -4.34
CA ASN A 479 -14.44 -25.52 -5.68
C ASN A 479 -15.45 -26.68 -5.63
N SER A 480 -15.41 -27.45 -4.55
CA SER A 480 -16.27 -28.61 -4.33
C SER A 480 -17.61 -28.18 -3.75
N SER A 481 -18.69 -28.76 -4.26
CA SER A 481 -20.06 -28.55 -3.77
C SER A 481 -20.44 -29.48 -2.60
N SER A 482 -19.57 -30.41 -2.23
CA SER A 482 -19.78 -31.41 -1.18
C SER A 482 -18.59 -31.52 -0.21
N CYS A 483 -18.89 -31.84 1.05
CA CYS A 483 -17.89 -32.11 2.08
C CYS A 483 -17.75 -33.63 2.26
N LYS A 484 -16.50 -34.12 2.30
CA LYS A 484 -16.22 -35.55 2.51
C LYS A 484 -16.46 -36.04 3.94
N PHE A 485 -16.58 -35.13 4.91
CA PHE A 485 -16.75 -35.49 6.31
C PHE A 485 -18.24 -35.62 6.67
N PRO A 486 -18.68 -36.76 7.22
CA PRO A 486 -20.10 -37.00 7.52
C PRO A 486 -20.63 -36.16 8.69
N ASP A 487 -19.74 -35.66 9.55
CA ASP A 487 -20.06 -34.81 10.70
C ASP A 487 -20.04 -33.30 10.37
N VAL A 488 -20.06 -32.95 9.08
CA VAL A 488 -20.11 -31.57 8.58
C VAL A 488 -21.29 -31.42 7.61
N LYS A 489 -22.37 -30.80 8.10
CA LYS A 489 -23.65 -30.68 7.38
C LYS A 489 -23.68 -29.39 6.56
N LYS A 490 -24.41 -29.39 5.43
CA LYS A 490 -24.59 -28.19 4.56
C LYS A 490 -25.12 -26.96 5.30
N THR A 491 -25.89 -27.16 6.37
CA THR A 491 -26.46 -26.11 7.21
C THR A 491 -25.48 -25.54 8.24
N ASP A 492 -24.30 -26.15 8.41
CA ASP A 492 -23.32 -25.69 9.38
C ASP A 492 -22.60 -24.43 8.87
N TYR A 493 -22.41 -23.45 9.75
CA TYR A 493 -21.70 -22.21 9.41
C TYR A 493 -20.25 -22.44 8.93
N PHE A 494 -19.68 -23.59 9.29
CA PHE A 494 -18.33 -24.01 8.94
C PHE A 494 -18.27 -24.95 7.73
N TYR A 495 -19.39 -25.22 7.05
CA TYR A 495 -19.43 -26.11 5.88
C TYR A 495 -18.44 -25.69 4.80
N LYS A 496 -18.57 -24.46 4.28
CA LYS A 496 -17.64 -23.90 3.27
C LYS A 496 -16.20 -23.78 3.79
N PRO A 497 -15.95 -23.23 5.00
CA PRO A 497 -14.60 -23.20 5.58
C PRO A 497 -13.89 -24.56 5.62
N VAL A 498 -14.61 -25.63 5.99
CA VAL A 498 -14.02 -26.96 6.08
C VAL A 498 -13.67 -27.51 4.70
N ILE A 499 -14.55 -27.34 3.72
CA ILE A 499 -14.26 -27.77 2.33
C ILE A 499 -13.03 -27.03 1.80
N TRP A 500 -13.02 -25.70 1.91
CA TRP A 500 -11.89 -24.87 1.48
C TRP A 500 -10.57 -25.32 2.14
N ALA A 501 -10.61 -25.60 3.45
CA ALA A 501 -9.43 -26.04 4.18
C ALA A 501 -8.94 -27.44 3.77
N VAL A 502 -9.83 -28.32 3.30
CA VAL A 502 -9.44 -29.62 2.74
C VAL A 502 -8.79 -29.44 1.38
N GLU A 503 -9.39 -28.63 0.51
CA GLU A 503 -8.88 -28.35 -0.85
C GLU A 503 -7.48 -27.72 -0.82
N ASN A 504 -7.24 -26.83 0.15
CA ASN A 504 -5.96 -26.16 0.32
C ASN A 504 -4.97 -26.95 1.20
N GLY A 505 -5.26 -28.22 1.52
CA GLY A 505 -4.36 -29.08 2.29
C GLY A 505 -4.09 -28.63 3.72
N ILE A 506 -4.94 -27.75 4.27
CA ILE A 506 -4.84 -27.23 5.64
C ILE A 506 -5.26 -28.31 6.65
N THR A 507 -6.31 -29.07 6.34
CA THR A 507 -6.77 -30.18 7.19
C THR A 507 -7.07 -31.44 6.36
N THR A 508 -6.78 -32.60 6.93
CA THR A 508 -7.12 -33.91 6.37
C THR A 508 -8.29 -34.59 7.10
N GLY A 509 -8.67 -34.10 8.28
CA GLY A 509 -9.61 -34.77 9.19
C GLY A 509 -8.90 -35.69 10.18
N TYR A 510 -9.68 -36.53 10.86
CA TYR A 510 -9.20 -37.62 11.71
C TYR A 510 -9.17 -38.93 10.91
N SER A 511 -8.46 -39.92 11.45
CA SER A 511 -8.33 -41.26 10.84
C SER A 511 -9.65 -42.03 10.73
N ASP A 512 -10.63 -41.70 11.56
CA ASP A 512 -11.99 -42.26 11.51
C ASP A 512 -12.88 -41.65 10.43
N GLY A 513 -12.32 -40.80 9.55
CA GLY A 513 -13.05 -40.15 8.47
C GLY A 513 -13.89 -38.94 8.88
N THR A 514 -13.78 -38.47 10.13
CA THR A 514 -14.53 -37.30 10.63
C THR A 514 -13.67 -36.03 10.73
N PHE A 515 -14.31 -34.86 10.84
CA PHE A 515 -13.62 -33.58 11.07
C PHE A 515 -13.53 -33.21 12.57
N LYS A 516 -14.51 -33.64 13.36
CA LYS A 516 -14.78 -33.30 14.77
C LYS A 516 -14.86 -31.79 15.01
N PRO A 517 -15.84 -31.08 14.40
CA PRO A 517 -15.91 -29.62 14.40
C PRO A 517 -16.01 -29.00 15.80
N GLN A 518 -16.65 -29.70 16.74
CA GLN A 518 -16.87 -29.21 18.11
C GLN A 518 -15.73 -29.54 19.07
N ASN A 519 -14.75 -30.36 18.65
CA ASN A 519 -13.59 -30.62 19.49
C ASN A 519 -12.78 -29.34 19.66
N VAL A 520 -12.31 -29.13 20.89
CA VAL A 520 -11.39 -28.04 21.23
C VAL A 520 -10.08 -28.24 20.45
N CYS A 521 -9.62 -27.19 19.79
CA CYS A 521 -8.36 -27.22 19.08
C CYS A 521 -7.20 -27.13 20.09
N THR A 522 -6.21 -28.02 19.96
CA THR A 522 -4.99 -27.90 20.76
C THR A 522 -4.07 -26.82 20.19
N ARG A 523 -3.12 -26.35 21.00
CA ARG A 523 -2.08 -25.41 20.54
C ARG A 523 -1.28 -25.98 19.36
N ALA A 524 -0.93 -27.28 19.41
CA ALA A 524 -0.25 -27.96 18.32
C ALA A 524 -1.06 -27.99 17.02
N GLN A 525 -2.36 -28.32 17.10
CA GLN A 525 -3.24 -28.31 15.92
C GLN A 525 -3.34 -26.91 15.32
N THR A 526 -3.43 -25.88 16.17
CA THR A 526 -3.53 -24.48 15.75
C THR A 526 -2.33 -24.06 14.88
N VAL A 527 -1.10 -24.26 15.38
CA VAL A 527 0.10 -23.88 14.62
C VAL A 527 0.30 -24.75 13.38
N THR A 528 -0.13 -26.01 13.42
CA THR A 528 -0.09 -26.92 12.27
C THR A 528 -1.00 -26.44 11.13
N PHE A 529 -2.20 -25.96 11.45
CA PHE A 529 -3.09 -25.38 10.44
C PHE A 529 -2.50 -24.12 9.82
N LEU A 530 -1.93 -23.22 10.63
CA LEU A 530 -1.28 -22.01 10.13
C LEU A 530 -0.07 -22.32 9.24
N TRP A 531 0.79 -23.27 9.65
CA TRP A 531 1.94 -23.69 8.85
C TRP A 531 1.54 -24.25 7.49
N ARG A 532 0.48 -25.07 7.46
CA ARG A 532 -0.07 -25.60 6.20
C ARG A 532 -0.68 -24.51 5.33
N MET A 533 -1.40 -23.56 5.93
CA MET A 533 -1.95 -22.41 5.21
C MET A 533 -0.84 -21.52 4.61
N ALA A 534 0.33 -21.44 5.25
CA ALA A 534 1.51 -20.77 4.69
C ALA A 534 2.26 -21.60 3.63
N GLY A 535 1.73 -22.73 3.16
CA GLY A 535 2.39 -23.58 2.17
C GLY A 535 3.48 -24.50 2.74
N LYS A 536 3.43 -24.81 4.04
CA LYS A 536 4.39 -25.66 4.75
C LYS A 536 5.87 -25.22 4.54
N PRO A 537 6.26 -23.98 4.88
CA PRO A 537 7.63 -23.51 4.67
C PRO A 537 8.67 -24.44 5.32
N ALA A 538 9.81 -24.57 4.65
CA ALA A 538 10.94 -25.38 5.10
C ALA A 538 11.46 -24.95 6.49
N THR A 539 12.05 -25.89 7.21
CA THR A 539 12.51 -25.68 8.60
C THR A 539 13.94 -26.11 8.84
N ASP A 540 14.68 -26.39 7.77
CA ASP A 540 16.08 -26.79 7.81
C ASP A 540 16.92 -25.73 8.53
N GLY A 541 17.78 -26.18 9.43
CA GLY A 541 18.61 -25.30 10.26
C GLY A 541 17.86 -24.54 11.37
N ILE A 542 16.53 -24.64 11.49
CA ILE A 542 15.80 -24.01 12.58
C ILE A 542 15.95 -24.84 13.86
N LYS A 543 16.59 -24.25 14.88
CA LYS A 543 16.77 -24.90 16.19
C LYS A 543 15.45 -25.00 16.95
N ASN A 544 15.18 -26.18 17.52
CA ASN A 544 14.09 -26.38 18.48
C ASN A 544 14.37 -25.61 19.78
N LYS A 545 13.41 -24.77 20.19
CA LYS A 545 13.48 -23.95 21.41
C LYS A 545 12.66 -24.50 22.57
N PHE A 546 11.89 -25.58 22.35
CA PHE A 546 10.95 -26.09 23.34
C PHE A 546 11.31 -27.49 23.81
N SER A 547 11.33 -27.69 25.13
CA SER A 547 11.70 -28.97 25.76
C SER A 547 10.64 -30.07 25.59
N ASP A 548 9.39 -29.68 25.37
CA ASP A 548 8.22 -30.56 25.23
C ASP A 548 7.79 -30.76 23.77
N VAL A 549 8.70 -30.52 22.82
CA VAL A 549 8.50 -30.70 21.38
C VAL A 549 9.59 -31.62 20.85
N LYS A 550 9.22 -32.79 20.33
CA LYS A 550 10.15 -33.84 19.89
C LYS A 550 10.11 -33.99 18.37
N THR A 551 11.22 -34.38 17.75
CA THR A 551 11.36 -34.51 16.29
C THR A 551 10.30 -35.41 15.64
N GLY A 552 9.82 -36.43 16.35
CA GLY A 552 8.76 -37.32 15.86
C GLY A 552 7.33 -36.78 15.98
N ASP A 553 7.13 -35.62 16.61
CA ASP A 553 5.79 -35.05 16.77
C ASP A 553 5.26 -34.53 15.43
N TYR A 554 3.99 -34.82 15.11
CA TYR A 554 3.36 -34.36 13.85
C TYR A 554 3.37 -32.83 13.68
N PHE A 555 3.51 -32.09 14.78
CA PHE A 555 3.54 -30.63 14.83
C PHE A 555 4.96 -30.07 14.93
N TYR A 556 6.01 -30.90 14.90
CA TYR A 556 7.39 -30.48 15.10
C TYR A 556 7.79 -29.32 14.18
N HIS A 557 7.70 -29.53 12.86
CA HIS A 557 8.05 -28.52 11.87
C HIS A 557 7.17 -27.26 11.97
N ALA A 558 5.86 -27.42 12.19
CA ALA A 558 4.96 -26.30 12.36
C ALA A 558 5.35 -25.43 13.57
N THR A 559 5.77 -26.06 14.67
CA THR A 559 6.23 -25.36 15.88
C THR A 559 7.55 -24.63 15.66
N LEU A 560 8.53 -25.26 14.98
CA LEU A 560 9.79 -24.62 14.62
C LEU A 560 9.56 -23.37 13.78
N TRP A 561 8.79 -23.53 12.70
CA TRP A 561 8.46 -22.43 11.80
C TRP A 561 7.71 -21.31 12.53
N ALA A 562 6.67 -21.64 13.32
CA ALA A 562 5.87 -20.64 14.02
C ALA A 562 6.70 -19.88 15.06
N SER A 563 7.66 -20.54 15.71
CA SER A 563 8.57 -19.88 16.65
C SER A 563 9.57 -18.98 15.93
N ASN A 564 10.16 -19.45 14.83
CA ASN A 564 11.12 -18.67 14.05
C ASN A 564 10.49 -17.40 13.46
N THR A 565 9.23 -17.49 13.04
CA THR A 565 8.45 -16.38 12.46
C THR A 565 7.77 -15.49 13.51
N LYS A 566 8.02 -15.73 14.81
CA LYS A 566 7.45 -14.99 15.96
C LYS A 566 5.92 -15.07 16.10
N ILE A 567 5.27 -15.96 15.34
CA ILE A 567 3.84 -16.31 15.51
C ILE A 567 3.65 -16.95 16.89
N LEU A 568 4.56 -17.85 17.26
CA LEU A 568 4.58 -18.56 18.54
C LEU A 568 5.74 -18.09 19.42
N ALA A 569 5.47 -17.70 20.67
CA ALA A 569 6.50 -17.36 21.64
C ALA A 569 6.87 -18.55 22.55
N GLY A 570 5.89 -19.32 23.01
CA GLY A 570 6.06 -20.33 24.07
C GLY A 570 5.70 -19.79 25.45
N TYR A 571 6.13 -20.51 26.48
CA TYR A 571 6.05 -20.13 27.89
C TYR A 571 7.45 -19.89 28.46
N ASP A 572 7.53 -19.13 29.56
CA ASP A 572 8.81 -18.72 30.18
C ASP A 572 9.63 -19.90 30.71
N ASP A 573 8.98 -21.04 30.97
CA ASP A 573 9.61 -22.30 31.36
C ASP A 573 10.26 -23.06 30.17
N GLY A 574 10.27 -22.46 28.98
CA GLY A 574 10.81 -23.08 27.77
C GLY A 574 9.90 -24.14 27.16
N THR A 575 8.61 -24.20 27.53
CA THR A 575 7.65 -25.15 26.96
C THR A 575 6.73 -24.52 25.91
N PHE A 576 6.21 -25.34 25.00
CA PHE A 576 5.16 -24.97 24.05
C PHE A 576 3.76 -25.33 24.58
N ARG A 577 3.65 -26.42 25.33
CA ARG A 577 2.42 -27.06 25.82
C ARG A 577 1.50 -27.51 24.67
N PRO A 578 1.95 -28.43 23.79
CA PRO A 578 1.29 -28.75 22.52
C PRO A 578 -0.13 -29.31 22.69
N GLN A 579 -0.36 -30.10 23.75
CA GLN A 579 -1.66 -30.71 24.05
C GLN A 579 -2.60 -29.78 24.83
N GLY A 580 -2.10 -28.61 25.26
CA GLY A 580 -2.92 -27.61 25.91
C GLY A 580 -4.06 -27.14 25.00
N LYS A 581 -5.25 -26.99 25.58
CA LYS A 581 -6.40 -26.39 24.91
C LYS A 581 -6.05 -24.97 24.46
N CYS A 582 -6.37 -24.63 23.21
CA CYS A 582 -6.13 -23.31 22.67
C CYS A 582 -7.34 -22.41 22.97
N LEU A 583 -7.14 -21.44 23.87
CA LEU A 583 -8.18 -20.47 24.22
C LEU A 583 -8.40 -19.49 23.07
N ARG A 584 -9.61 -18.94 22.93
CA ARG A 584 -9.93 -17.96 21.87
C ARG A 584 -8.96 -16.78 21.82
N ARG A 585 -8.53 -16.26 22.98
CA ARG A 585 -7.53 -15.17 23.04
C ARG A 585 -6.15 -15.57 22.50
N GLN A 586 -5.76 -16.84 22.65
CA GLN A 586 -4.49 -17.34 22.12
C GLN A 586 -4.61 -17.59 20.62
N MET A 587 -5.72 -18.18 20.20
CA MET A 587 -6.04 -18.44 18.80
C MET A 587 -5.99 -17.15 17.95
N VAL A 588 -6.71 -16.11 18.38
CA VAL A 588 -6.76 -14.82 17.66
C VAL A 588 -5.40 -14.14 17.63
N THR A 589 -4.59 -14.30 18.68
CA THR A 589 -3.22 -13.78 18.72
C THR A 589 -2.31 -14.49 17.70
N PHE A 590 -2.40 -15.82 17.59
CA PHE A 590 -1.66 -16.56 16.57
C PHE A 590 -2.09 -16.15 15.16
N LEU A 591 -3.40 -16.02 14.92
CA LEU A 591 -3.94 -15.63 13.62
C LEU A 591 -3.55 -14.20 13.23
N TYR A 592 -3.57 -13.25 14.18
CA TYR A 592 -3.13 -11.87 13.95
C TYR A 592 -1.63 -11.80 13.63
N LYS A 593 -0.80 -12.55 14.35
CA LYS A 593 0.64 -12.61 14.07
C LYS A 593 0.93 -13.28 12.73
N PHE A 594 0.14 -14.28 12.37
CA PHE A 594 0.20 -14.91 11.06
C PHE A 594 -0.13 -13.91 9.94
N ASP A 595 -1.24 -13.16 10.08
CA ASP A 595 -1.63 -12.10 9.13
C ASP A 595 -0.51 -11.07 8.96
N LYS A 596 0.10 -10.61 10.06
CA LYS A 596 1.29 -9.74 10.01
C LYS A 596 2.51 -10.37 9.34
N TYR A 597 2.70 -11.68 9.47
CA TYR A 597 3.81 -12.38 8.83
C TYR A 597 3.60 -12.49 7.31
N VAL A 598 2.38 -12.79 6.86
CA VAL A 598 2.07 -12.87 5.43
C VAL A 598 2.17 -11.49 4.77
N ASN A 599 1.62 -10.45 5.39
CA ASN A 599 1.65 -9.08 4.87
C ASN A 599 3.03 -8.40 4.95
N LYS A 600 4.05 -9.07 5.50
CA LYS A 600 5.46 -8.64 5.46
C LYS A 600 6.28 -9.37 4.40
N LYS A 601 5.73 -10.48 3.88
CA LYS A 601 6.34 -11.29 2.82
C LYS A 601 5.88 -10.84 1.43
N VAL A 602 4.74 -10.18 1.36
CA VAL A 602 4.34 -9.29 0.26
C VAL A 602 5.04 -7.96 0.51
#